data_AF-A0A5N6TVI8-F1
#
_entry.id   AF-A0A5N6TVI8-F1
#
_cell.length_a   1.000
_cell.length_b   1.000
_cell.length_c   1.000
_cell.angle_alpha   90.00
_cell.angle_beta   90.00
_cell.angle_gamma   90.00
#
_symmetry.space_group_name_H-M   'P 1'
#
loop_
_entity.id
_entity.type
_entity.pdbx_description
1 polymer ?
#
loop_
_entity_poly.entity_id
_entity_poly.type
_entity_poly.pdbx_seq_one_letter_code
_entity_poly.pdbx_strand_id
1 'polypeptide(L)'
;MDNYDTRTLHPREVLRQVADSTNGQRNGLSVTLPVHTTWRAAIRAAEAALGDIDEPMLLMPRGTGNRLGLPIRTTIDLKTVEPRPPLSTAARERLRKMAEEAANTEFRDPYVSLRPKLGESFLPIVRADLVLRGLDSNDSDPLCKLEGVDMVFDTGSHRTIIVEDLLSASFQEYLKGSVHDPYRSSDGSVLQVSVTMAFTNCPVVIENVAVIIPKAKMPNERVGVLFGQLSCIDRLGLRSIPRRMLLAKGVVVSDEFWGDIVAEEYLNLNDEIVSL
;
A
#
# COMPACT_ATOMS: atom_id res chain seq x y z
N MET A 1 13.82 -23.58 33.43
CA MET A 1 12.62 -24.29 32.92
C MET A 1 11.91 -23.28 32.05
N ASP A 2 12.09 -23.40 30.74
CA ASP A 2 11.62 -22.41 29.79
C ASP A 2 10.12 -22.58 29.57
N ASN A 3 9.38 -21.51 29.85
CA ASN A 3 7.97 -21.42 29.60
C ASN A 3 7.79 -21.27 28.08
N TYR A 4 7.47 -22.37 27.38
CA TYR A 4 7.09 -22.27 25.97
C TYR A 4 5.77 -21.49 25.89
N ASP A 5 5.86 -20.20 25.56
CA ASP A 5 4.72 -19.31 25.35
C ASP A 5 3.74 -19.96 24.35
N THR A 6 2.65 -20.51 24.87
CA THR A 6 1.58 -21.06 24.04
C THR A 6 0.86 -19.91 23.36
N ARG A 7 0.66 -19.99 22.05
CA ARG A 7 0.05 -18.91 21.24
C ARG A 7 -1.22 -19.39 20.55
N THR A 8 -2.28 -18.59 20.65
CA THR A 8 -3.54 -18.83 19.93
C THR A 8 -3.57 -17.97 18.66
N LEU A 9 -3.65 -18.61 17.50
CA LEU A 9 -3.69 -17.95 16.19
C LEU A 9 -4.91 -18.43 15.38
N HIS A 10 -5.37 -17.60 14.45
CA HIS A 10 -6.43 -18.01 13.51
C HIS A 10 -5.85 -19.03 12.51
N PRO A 11 -6.60 -20.07 12.08
CA PRO A 11 -6.08 -21.10 11.17
C PRO A 11 -5.45 -20.57 9.87
N ARG A 12 -6.04 -19.52 9.28
CA ARG A 12 -5.47 -18.81 8.12
C ARG A 12 -4.03 -18.33 8.36
N GLU A 13 -3.76 -17.80 9.55
CA GLU A 13 -2.45 -17.23 9.89
C GLU A 13 -1.40 -18.32 10.08
N VAL A 14 -1.79 -19.46 10.66
CA VAL A 14 -0.93 -20.64 10.77
C VAL A 14 -0.57 -21.16 9.38
N LEU A 15 -1.56 -21.38 8.50
CA LEU A 15 -1.33 -21.88 7.15
C LEU A 15 -0.47 -20.93 6.31
N ARG A 16 -0.63 -19.61 6.48
CA ARG A 16 0.21 -18.60 5.81
C ARG A 16 1.68 -18.70 6.25
N GLN A 17 1.93 -18.76 7.57
CA GLN A 17 3.31 -18.86 8.08
C GLN A 17 4.00 -20.17 7.66
N VAL A 18 3.24 -21.28 7.59
CA VAL A 18 3.75 -22.55 7.02
C VAL A 18 4.13 -22.35 5.55
N ALA A 19 3.26 -21.76 4.74
CA ALA A 19 3.54 -21.53 3.32
C ALA A 19 4.78 -20.63 3.10
N ASP A 20 4.94 -19.57 3.90
CA ASP A 20 6.09 -18.67 3.83
C ASP A 20 7.39 -19.39 4.18
N SER A 21 7.38 -20.24 5.22
CA SER A 21 8.52 -21.07 5.61
C SER A 21 8.90 -22.08 4.52
N THR A 22 7.90 -22.79 3.95
CA THR A 22 8.14 -23.76 2.88
C THR A 22 8.71 -23.12 1.61
N ASN A 23 8.21 -21.96 1.21
CA ASN A 23 8.64 -21.25 -0.01
C ASN A 23 10.04 -20.61 0.12
N GLY A 24 10.51 -20.34 1.34
CA GLY A 24 11.87 -19.84 1.59
C GLY A 24 12.96 -20.89 1.39
N GLN A 25 12.62 -22.17 1.59
CA GLN A 25 13.61 -23.25 1.68
C GLN A 25 13.43 -24.38 0.65
N ARG A 26 12.22 -24.55 0.08
CA ARG A 26 11.84 -25.78 -0.66
C ARG A 26 11.01 -25.48 -1.93
N ASN A 27 11.56 -24.70 -2.86
CA ASN A 27 10.91 -24.32 -4.13
C ASN A 27 10.51 -25.50 -5.06
N GLY A 28 10.96 -26.73 -4.77
CA GLY A 28 10.67 -27.93 -5.58
C GLY A 28 9.40 -28.70 -5.17
N LEU A 29 8.75 -28.33 -4.06
CA LEU A 29 7.53 -29.01 -3.62
C LEU A 29 6.34 -28.58 -4.47
N SER A 30 5.52 -29.55 -4.88
CA SER A 30 4.28 -29.30 -5.62
C SER A 30 3.20 -30.30 -5.20
N VAL A 31 1.95 -29.87 -5.31
CA VAL A 31 0.77 -30.68 -5.00
C VAL A 31 -0.16 -30.63 -6.20
N THR A 32 -0.65 -31.78 -6.65
CA THR A 32 -1.68 -31.86 -7.70
C THR A 32 -3.02 -32.19 -7.06
N LEU A 33 -4.03 -31.37 -7.32
CA LEU A 33 -5.39 -31.51 -6.77
C LEU A 33 -6.44 -31.32 -7.88
N PRO A 34 -7.62 -31.94 -7.76
CA PRO A 34 -8.76 -31.59 -8.60
C PRO A 34 -9.15 -30.12 -8.45
N VAL A 35 -9.63 -29.50 -9.54
CA VAL A 35 -10.09 -28.09 -9.56
C VAL A 35 -11.19 -27.84 -8.50
N HIS A 36 -12.01 -28.85 -8.24
CA HIS A 36 -12.99 -28.84 -7.14
C HIS A 36 -12.53 -29.78 -6.03
N THR A 37 -12.00 -29.21 -4.95
CA THR A 37 -11.54 -29.94 -3.77
C THR A 37 -12.10 -29.32 -2.50
N THR A 38 -12.04 -30.08 -1.39
CA THR A 38 -12.41 -29.55 -0.07
C THR A 38 -11.18 -29.02 0.65
N TRP A 39 -11.35 -28.05 1.56
CA TRP A 39 -10.27 -27.53 2.41
C TRP A 39 -9.48 -28.64 3.11
N ARG A 40 -10.19 -29.64 3.65
CA ARG A 40 -9.56 -30.77 4.36
C ARG A 40 -8.73 -31.65 3.41
N ALA A 41 -9.22 -31.91 2.20
CA ALA A 41 -8.48 -32.68 1.21
C ALA A 41 -7.23 -31.92 0.73
N ALA A 42 -7.33 -30.61 0.52
CA ALA A 42 -6.19 -29.78 0.16
C ALA A 42 -5.10 -29.76 1.24
N ILE A 43 -5.47 -29.58 2.52
CA ILE A 43 -4.51 -29.59 3.64
C ILE A 43 -3.80 -30.93 3.75
N ARG A 44 -4.54 -32.05 3.66
CA ARG A 44 -3.94 -33.39 3.70
C ARG A 44 -3.00 -33.68 2.53
N ALA A 45 -3.33 -33.17 1.34
CA ALA A 45 -2.46 -33.32 0.18
C ALA A 45 -1.17 -32.50 0.33
N ALA A 46 -1.26 -31.30 0.90
CA ALA A 46 -0.09 -30.48 1.23
C ALA A 46 0.78 -31.14 2.30
N GLU A 47 0.18 -31.68 3.37
CA GLU A 47 0.86 -32.48 4.39
C GLU A 47 1.57 -33.70 3.78
N ALA A 48 0.89 -34.47 2.92
CA ALA A 48 1.49 -35.62 2.26
C ALA A 48 2.67 -35.25 1.35
N ALA A 49 2.63 -34.07 0.71
CA ALA A 49 3.73 -33.58 -0.12
C ALA A 49 4.94 -33.09 0.69
N LEU A 50 4.74 -32.70 1.95
CA LEU A 50 5.84 -32.41 2.87
C LEU A 50 6.59 -33.69 3.28
N GLY A 51 5.93 -34.86 3.25
CA GLY A 51 6.55 -36.14 3.56
C GLY A 51 7.16 -36.17 4.97
N ASP A 52 8.43 -36.56 5.06
CA ASP A 52 9.17 -36.65 6.33
C ASP A 52 9.81 -35.33 6.79
N ILE A 53 9.45 -34.20 6.17
CA ILE A 53 9.98 -32.89 6.55
C ILE A 53 9.32 -32.45 7.86
N ASP A 54 10.00 -32.69 8.97
CA ASP A 54 9.61 -32.28 10.33
C ASP A 54 10.62 -31.26 10.91
N GLU A 55 10.75 -30.12 10.24
CA GLU A 55 11.61 -29.04 10.70
C GLU A 55 10.85 -28.07 11.63
N PRO A 56 11.46 -27.63 12.74
CA PRO A 56 10.79 -26.74 13.68
C PRO A 56 10.56 -25.35 13.05
N MET A 57 9.31 -24.88 13.12
CA MET A 57 8.93 -23.52 12.75
C MET A 57 8.62 -22.69 13.99
N LEU A 58 9.15 -21.48 14.08
CA LEU A 58 8.74 -20.52 15.10
C LEU A 58 7.45 -19.81 14.68
N LEU A 59 6.38 -19.98 15.45
CA LEU A 59 5.13 -19.25 15.24
C LEU A 59 5.31 -17.78 15.63
N MET A 60 5.23 -16.90 14.63
CA MET A 60 5.40 -15.48 14.79
C MET A 60 4.14 -14.85 15.42
N PRO A 61 4.29 -13.86 16.33
CA PRO A 61 3.16 -13.17 16.94
C PRO A 61 2.18 -12.60 15.91
N ARG A 62 0.91 -12.49 16.29
CA ARG A 62 -0.07 -11.73 15.51
C ARG A 62 0.46 -10.31 15.30
N GLY A 63 0.74 -9.93 14.06
CA GLY A 63 1.26 -8.60 13.71
C GLY A 63 2.73 -8.52 13.30
N THR A 64 3.59 -9.50 13.64
CA THR A 64 4.97 -9.51 13.10
C THR A 64 5.02 -9.98 11.64
N GLY A 65 3.97 -10.67 11.18
CA GLY A 65 3.80 -11.11 9.78
C GLY A 65 2.97 -10.18 8.90
N ASN A 66 2.50 -9.04 9.42
CA ASN A 66 1.72 -8.05 8.67
C ASN A 66 2.56 -6.85 8.20
N ARG A 67 3.88 -6.94 8.31
CA ARG A 67 4.77 -6.03 7.58
C ARG A 67 4.82 -6.47 6.12
N LEU A 68 3.81 -6.07 5.34
CA LEU A 68 3.85 -6.22 3.87
C LEU A 68 5.05 -5.47 3.27
N GLY A 69 5.64 -4.55 4.03
CA GLY A 69 6.80 -3.81 3.63
C GLY A 69 7.71 -3.39 4.78
N LEU A 70 8.85 -2.84 4.41
CA LEU A 70 9.81 -2.18 5.29
C LEU A 70 9.91 -0.71 4.88
N PRO A 71 10.13 0.22 5.82
CA PRO A 71 10.35 1.62 5.50
C PRO A 71 11.56 1.81 4.59
N ILE A 72 11.48 2.74 3.65
CA ILE A 72 12.67 3.27 3.00
C ILE A 72 13.47 4.12 3.99
N ARG A 73 14.77 4.27 3.77
CA ARG A 73 15.56 5.25 4.51
C ARG A 73 15.18 6.64 4.07
N THR A 74 14.93 7.52 5.03
CA THR A 74 14.75 8.95 4.79
C THR A 74 15.10 9.73 6.07
N THR A 75 15.64 10.93 5.90
CA THR A 75 15.87 11.88 6.99
C THR A 75 14.89 13.07 6.90
N ILE A 76 13.94 13.02 5.97
CA ILE A 76 13.01 14.11 5.71
C ILE A 76 11.95 14.15 6.82
N ASP A 77 11.84 15.31 7.47
CA ASP A 77 10.74 15.61 8.37
C ASP A 77 9.61 16.31 7.61
N LEU A 78 8.49 15.60 7.44
CA LEU A 78 7.32 16.10 6.72
C LEU A 78 6.73 17.36 7.35
N LYS A 79 6.95 17.59 8.65
CA LYS A 79 6.49 18.80 9.34
C LYS A 79 7.19 20.07 8.89
N THR A 80 8.35 19.95 8.27
CA THR A 80 9.13 21.08 7.75
C THR A 80 8.79 21.45 6.31
N VAL A 81 7.96 20.64 5.64
CA VAL A 81 7.56 20.90 4.26
C VAL A 81 6.51 22.01 4.24
N GLU A 82 6.74 23.04 3.42
CA GLU A 82 5.79 24.15 3.31
C GLU A 82 4.43 23.67 2.78
N PRO A 83 3.31 24.17 3.35
CA PRO A 83 1.99 23.89 2.82
C PRO A 83 1.87 24.35 1.37
N ARG A 84 1.24 23.53 0.52
CA ARG A 84 0.98 23.93 -0.87
C ARG A 84 0.02 25.11 -0.95
N PRO A 85 0.20 26.00 -1.93
CA PRO A 85 -0.79 27.02 -2.25
C PRO A 85 -2.10 26.37 -2.71
N PRO A 86 -3.24 27.07 -2.57
CA PRO A 86 -4.52 26.60 -3.08
C PRO A 86 -4.48 26.29 -4.57
N LEU A 87 -5.17 25.23 -4.98
CA LEU A 87 -5.29 24.86 -6.39
C LEU A 87 -6.04 25.94 -7.19
N SER A 88 -5.55 26.20 -8.40
CA SER A 88 -6.25 27.04 -9.38
C SER A 88 -7.55 26.37 -9.85
N THR A 89 -8.46 27.16 -10.42
CA THR A 89 -9.72 26.63 -10.99
C THR A 89 -9.47 25.58 -12.06
N ALA A 90 -8.46 25.80 -12.93
CA ALA A 90 -8.09 24.83 -13.97
C ALA A 90 -7.57 23.52 -13.38
N ALA A 91 -6.76 23.59 -12.31
CA ALA A 91 -6.28 22.40 -11.59
C ALA A 91 -7.43 21.62 -10.95
N ARG A 92 -8.38 22.30 -10.31
CA ARG A 92 -9.58 21.67 -9.74
C ARG A 92 -10.41 20.96 -10.82
N GLU A 93 -10.57 21.58 -11.98
CA GLU A 93 -11.30 20.98 -13.11
C GLU A 93 -10.62 19.72 -13.66
N ARG A 94 -9.28 19.70 -13.75
CA ARG A 94 -8.55 18.49 -14.12
C ARG A 94 -8.78 17.36 -13.12
N LEU A 95 -8.76 17.65 -11.81
CA LEU A 95 -9.01 16.65 -10.78
C LEU A 95 -10.44 16.09 -10.86
N ARG A 96 -11.44 16.92 -11.16
CA ARG A 96 -12.82 16.46 -11.41
C ARG A 96 -12.86 15.48 -12.57
N LYS A 97 -12.28 15.85 -13.71
CA LYS A 97 -12.24 14.97 -14.88
C LYS A 97 -11.54 13.64 -14.57
N MET A 98 -10.40 13.68 -13.88
CA MET A 98 -9.71 12.46 -13.43
C MET A 98 -10.56 11.63 -12.48
N ALA A 99 -11.36 12.26 -11.62
CA ALA A 99 -12.24 11.56 -10.70
C ALA A 99 -13.45 10.94 -11.40
N GLU A 100 -14.06 11.63 -12.37
CA GLU A 100 -15.15 11.09 -13.19
C GLU A 100 -14.65 9.88 -14.00
N GLU A 101 -13.51 10.00 -14.66
CA GLU A 101 -12.85 8.87 -15.34
C GLU A 101 -12.58 7.74 -14.34
N ALA A 102 -12.14 8.09 -13.13
CA ALA A 102 -11.91 7.10 -12.08
C ALA A 102 -13.19 6.38 -11.65
N ALA A 103 -14.25 7.11 -11.34
CA ALA A 103 -15.52 6.54 -10.87
C ALA A 103 -16.18 5.63 -11.93
N ASN A 104 -16.00 5.95 -13.21
CA ASN A 104 -16.59 5.20 -14.34
C ASN A 104 -15.73 4.03 -14.84
N THR A 105 -14.47 3.96 -14.44
CA THR A 105 -13.62 2.81 -14.78
C THR A 105 -13.84 1.70 -13.77
N GLU A 106 -14.21 0.51 -14.25
CA GLU A 106 -14.31 -0.67 -13.40
C GLU A 106 -13.04 -0.90 -12.59
N PHE A 107 -13.22 -1.13 -11.29
CA PHE A 107 -12.14 -1.51 -10.41
C PHE A 107 -11.62 -2.89 -10.82
N ARG A 108 -10.33 -2.98 -11.16
CA ARG A 108 -9.72 -4.22 -11.63
C ARG A 108 -9.17 -5.01 -10.42
N ASP A 109 -9.97 -5.96 -9.93
CA ASP A 109 -9.49 -6.99 -9.01
C ASP A 109 -8.77 -8.13 -9.77
N PRO A 110 -7.67 -8.69 -9.25
CA PRO A 110 -6.91 -8.27 -8.08
C PRO A 110 -5.70 -7.42 -8.46
N TYR A 111 -5.34 -6.52 -7.53
CA TYR A 111 -3.95 -6.19 -7.16
C TYR A 111 -3.04 -7.35 -7.56
N VAL A 112 -2.06 -7.16 -8.45
CA VAL A 112 -1.18 -8.29 -8.80
C VAL A 112 -0.68 -8.91 -7.50
N SER A 113 -0.95 -10.22 -7.37
CA SER A 113 -0.47 -11.10 -6.30
C SER A 113 0.90 -10.63 -5.84
N LEU A 114 1.02 -10.20 -4.57
CA LEU A 114 2.26 -9.76 -3.92
C LEU A 114 3.40 -10.76 -4.11
N ARG A 115 4.02 -10.71 -5.30
CA ARG A 115 5.37 -11.14 -5.61
C ARG A 115 6.07 -10.12 -6.55
N PRO A 116 5.84 -8.80 -6.52
CA PRO A 116 6.94 -7.90 -6.85
C PRO A 116 7.89 -7.94 -5.64
N LYS A 117 8.65 -9.03 -5.51
CA LYS A 117 9.75 -9.14 -4.54
C LYS A 117 10.88 -8.23 -5.00
N LEU A 118 10.70 -6.92 -4.88
CA LEU A 118 11.77 -5.96 -5.04
C LEU A 118 12.63 -5.98 -3.76
N GLY A 119 13.26 -7.11 -3.43
CA GLY A 119 14.12 -7.25 -2.24
C GLY A 119 13.89 -8.54 -1.44
N GLU A 120 14.22 -8.49 -0.13
CA GLU A 120 14.13 -9.57 0.88
C GLU A 120 12.67 -10.00 1.20
N SER A 121 11.80 -10.04 0.18
CA SER A 121 10.36 -10.36 0.26
C SER A 121 9.46 -9.30 0.93
N PHE A 122 9.91 -8.04 1.02
CA PHE A 122 9.13 -6.90 1.53
C PHE A 122 8.93 -5.83 0.46
N LEU A 123 7.76 -5.16 0.45
CA LEU A 123 7.53 -3.95 -0.33
C LEU A 123 8.17 -2.70 0.33
N PRO A 124 8.42 -1.63 -0.42
CA PRO A 124 8.82 -0.36 0.18
C PRO A 124 7.64 0.30 0.89
N ILE A 125 7.89 0.86 2.07
CA ILE A 125 6.98 1.75 2.78
C ILE A 125 7.53 3.17 2.68
N VAL A 126 6.70 4.10 2.20
CA VAL A 126 6.98 5.53 2.13
C VAL A 126 6.10 6.24 3.14
N ARG A 127 6.71 7.08 3.98
CA ARG A 127 5.97 7.90 4.94
C ARG A 127 5.38 9.12 4.22
N ALA A 128 4.13 9.44 4.51
CA ALA A 128 3.46 10.59 3.92
C ALA A 128 2.52 11.32 4.88
N ASP A 129 2.25 12.58 4.54
CA ASP A 129 1.13 13.34 5.07
C ASP A 129 0.09 13.47 3.95
N LEU A 130 -1.16 13.13 4.26
CA LEU A 130 -2.28 13.18 3.32
C LEU A 130 -3.27 14.25 3.75
N VAL A 131 -3.74 15.03 2.78
CA VAL A 131 -4.86 15.95 2.93
C VAL A 131 -5.95 15.53 1.96
N LEU A 132 -7.09 15.11 2.50
CA LEU A 132 -8.22 14.55 1.75
C LEU A 132 -9.38 15.54 1.72
N ARG A 133 -9.92 15.76 0.52
CA ARG A 133 -11.03 16.67 0.24
C ARG A 133 -12.04 16.02 -0.69
N GLY A 134 -13.32 16.38 -0.54
CA GLY A 134 -14.29 16.16 -1.60
C GLY A 134 -13.90 16.97 -2.84
N LEU A 135 -14.12 16.43 -4.05
CA LEU A 135 -13.73 17.11 -5.29
C LEU A 135 -14.46 18.43 -5.52
N ASP A 136 -15.73 18.50 -5.14
CA ASP A 136 -16.55 19.70 -5.16
C ASP A 136 -16.68 20.37 -3.79
N SER A 137 -15.69 20.14 -2.93
CA SER A 137 -15.64 20.79 -1.63
C SER A 137 -15.29 22.28 -1.75
N ASN A 138 -15.99 23.09 -0.97
CA ASN A 138 -15.66 24.47 -0.70
C ASN A 138 -14.73 24.57 0.51
N ASP A 139 -14.16 25.76 0.76
CA ASP A 139 -13.22 25.96 1.87
C ASP A 139 -13.86 25.75 3.26
N SER A 140 -15.19 25.82 3.35
CA SER A 140 -15.97 25.55 4.57
C SER A 140 -16.23 24.05 4.82
N ASP A 141 -16.02 23.21 3.82
CA ASP A 141 -16.36 21.79 3.91
C ASP A 141 -15.30 21.00 4.70
N PRO A 142 -15.69 19.84 5.26
CA PRO A 142 -14.78 19.01 6.04
C PRO A 142 -13.51 18.63 5.27
N LEU A 143 -12.39 18.69 5.98
CA LEU A 143 -11.08 18.24 5.56
C LEU A 143 -10.65 17.08 6.44
N CYS A 144 -10.09 16.01 5.85
CA CYS A 144 -9.41 14.98 6.63
C CYS A 144 -7.91 15.07 6.41
N LYS A 145 -7.14 15.03 7.50
CA LYS A 145 -5.67 14.99 7.48
C LYS A 145 -5.19 13.69 8.10
N LEU A 146 -4.29 12.99 7.40
CA LEU A 146 -3.61 11.79 7.90
C LEU A 146 -2.11 12.09 7.95
N GLU A 147 -1.59 12.34 9.15
CA GLU A 147 -0.20 12.73 9.36
C GLU A 147 0.70 11.53 9.66
N GLY A 148 1.86 11.46 9.01
CA GLY A 148 2.88 10.43 9.21
C GLY A 148 2.39 9.02 8.89
N VAL A 149 1.48 8.87 7.94
CA VAL A 149 0.93 7.58 7.52
C VAL A 149 1.94 6.79 6.70
N ASP A 150 2.04 5.50 7.00
CA ASP A 150 2.81 4.54 6.22
C ASP A 150 2.02 4.10 4.98
N MET A 151 2.50 4.49 3.80
CA MET A 151 1.94 4.05 2.52
C MET A 151 2.79 2.91 1.96
N VAL A 152 2.12 1.85 1.50
CA VAL A 152 2.80 0.82 0.73
C VAL A 152 3.00 1.34 -0.68
N PHE A 153 4.26 1.38 -1.13
CA PHE A 153 4.58 1.69 -2.51
C PHE A 153 4.28 0.46 -3.37
N ASP A 154 3.11 0.45 -4.00
CA ASP A 154 2.54 -0.74 -4.65
C ASP A 154 2.35 -0.51 -6.15
N THR A 155 3.36 -0.91 -6.93
CA THR A 155 3.26 -0.94 -8.39
C THR A 155 2.29 -2.01 -8.89
N GLY A 156 1.78 -2.91 -8.06
CA GLY A 156 0.69 -3.84 -8.43
C GLY A 156 -0.70 -3.21 -8.33
N SER A 157 -0.83 -2.10 -7.60
CA SER A 157 -2.08 -1.37 -7.45
C SER A 157 -2.27 -0.39 -8.61
N HIS A 158 -3.38 -0.51 -9.34
CA HIS A 158 -3.69 0.39 -10.44
C HIS A 158 -3.92 1.83 -9.96
N ARG A 159 -4.43 2.03 -8.74
CA ARG A 159 -4.76 3.35 -8.18
C ARG A 159 -4.30 3.48 -6.74
N THR A 160 -4.18 4.72 -6.28
CA THR A 160 -4.02 4.96 -4.84
C THR A 160 -5.33 4.68 -4.12
N ILE A 161 -5.24 3.84 -3.09
CA ILE A 161 -6.39 3.33 -2.34
C ILE A 161 -6.18 3.62 -0.86
N ILE A 162 -7.21 4.15 -0.23
CA ILE A 162 -7.23 4.48 1.19
C ILE A 162 -8.41 3.73 1.81
N VAL A 163 -8.18 3.10 2.95
CA VAL A 163 -9.24 2.39 3.67
C VAL A 163 -10.09 3.38 4.45
N GLU A 164 -11.41 3.24 4.37
CA GLU A 164 -12.35 4.14 5.05
C GLU A 164 -12.12 4.20 6.57
N ASP A 165 -11.66 3.11 7.19
CA ASP A 165 -11.30 3.02 8.61
C ASP A 165 -10.20 4.02 9.04
N LEU A 166 -9.44 4.58 8.11
CA LEU A 166 -8.47 5.65 8.40
C LEU A 166 -9.15 7.02 8.56
N LEU A 167 -10.37 7.17 8.07
CA LEU A 167 -11.10 8.44 8.05
C LEU A 167 -11.90 8.61 9.34
N SER A 168 -12.06 9.86 9.79
CA SER A 168 -12.95 10.15 10.91
C SER A 168 -14.41 9.82 10.56
N ALA A 169 -15.21 9.42 11.55
CA ALA A 169 -16.62 9.12 11.34
C ALA A 169 -17.39 10.31 10.72
N SER A 170 -17.04 11.54 11.11
CA SER A 170 -17.64 12.77 10.53
C SER A 170 -17.31 12.94 9.05
N PHE A 171 -16.08 12.63 8.64
CA PHE A 171 -15.68 12.72 7.24
C PHE A 171 -16.32 11.60 6.42
N GLN A 172 -16.36 10.36 6.95
CA GLN A 172 -17.07 9.26 6.30
C GLN A 172 -18.55 9.58 6.06
N GLU A 173 -19.23 10.22 7.03
CA GLU A 173 -20.62 10.63 6.86
C GLU A 173 -20.77 11.74 5.82
N TYR A 174 -19.86 12.72 5.80
CA TYR A 174 -19.80 13.75 4.77
C TYR A 174 -19.73 13.14 3.36
N LEU A 175 -18.91 12.09 3.16
CA LEU A 175 -18.76 11.41 1.86
C LEU A 175 -20.03 10.69 1.36
N LYS A 176 -21.02 10.48 2.21
CA LYS A 176 -22.32 9.90 1.82
C LYS A 176 -23.26 10.92 1.19
N GLY A 177 -22.95 12.22 1.30
CA GLY A 177 -23.74 13.29 0.69
C GLY A 177 -23.85 13.15 -0.84
N SER A 178 -24.99 13.56 -1.39
CA SER A 178 -25.30 13.40 -2.82
C SER A 178 -24.40 14.21 -3.75
N VAL A 179 -23.75 15.25 -3.23
CA VAL A 179 -22.76 16.03 -3.98
C VAL A 179 -21.56 15.17 -4.44
N HIS A 180 -21.31 14.04 -3.78
CA HIS A 180 -20.24 13.11 -4.13
C HIS A 180 -20.67 11.96 -5.05
N ASP A 181 -21.97 11.86 -5.37
CA ASP A 181 -22.51 10.78 -6.20
C ASP A 181 -21.82 10.66 -7.57
N PRO A 182 -21.47 11.75 -8.29
CA PRO A 182 -20.75 11.64 -9.57
C PRO A 182 -19.38 10.97 -9.47
N TYR A 183 -18.78 10.97 -8.27
CA TYR A 183 -17.45 10.44 -8.00
C TYR A 183 -17.50 9.13 -7.20
N ARG A 184 -18.69 8.54 -7.04
CA ARG A 184 -18.86 7.26 -6.35
C ARG A 184 -18.94 6.13 -7.37
N SER A 185 -18.13 5.09 -7.17
CA SER A 185 -18.20 3.84 -7.93
C SER A 185 -18.88 2.74 -7.09
N SER A 186 -19.07 1.56 -7.70
CA SER A 186 -19.45 0.34 -7.00
C SER A 186 -18.47 -0.05 -5.88
N ASP A 187 -17.24 0.46 -5.94
CA ASP A 187 -16.13 0.05 -5.09
C ASP A 187 -15.85 1.03 -3.96
N GLY A 188 -16.24 2.28 -4.13
CA GLY A 188 -16.00 3.30 -3.13
C GLY A 188 -16.21 4.71 -3.64
N SER A 189 -15.77 5.67 -2.85
CA SER A 189 -15.81 7.10 -3.20
C SER A 189 -14.45 7.56 -3.70
N VAL A 190 -14.42 8.27 -4.82
CA VAL A 190 -13.21 8.91 -5.33
C VAL A 190 -13.11 10.32 -4.75
N LEU A 191 -11.95 10.67 -4.19
CA LEU A 191 -11.70 11.96 -3.56
C LEU A 191 -10.44 12.62 -4.10
N GLN A 192 -10.36 13.94 -3.94
CA GLN A 192 -9.10 14.64 -4.08
C GLN A 192 -8.18 14.25 -2.91
N VAL A 193 -6.93 13.97 -3.25
CA VAL A 193 -5.83 13.75 -2.32
C VAL A 193 -4.67 14.66 -2.67
N SER A 194 -4.19 15.40 -1.67
CA SER A 194 -2.86 16.00 -1.68
C SER A 194 -1.95 15.11 -0.84
N VAL A 195 -0.88 14.62 -1.46
CA VAL A 195 0.08 13.69 -0.85
C VAL A 195 1.43 14.39 -0.73
N THR A 196 1.95 14.56 0.49
CA THR A 196 3.34 14.95 0.73
C THR A 196 4.12 13.72 1.17
N MET A 197 5.03 13.23 0.33
CA MET A 197 5.79 12.00 0.56
C MET A 197 7.23 12.31 0.94
N ALA A 198 7.79 11.56 1.89
CA ALA A 198 9.20 11.60 2.23
C ALA A 198 9.98 10.52 1.48
N PHE A 199 10.57 10.87 0.33
CA PHE A 199 11.54 10.00 -0.35
C PHE A 199 12.91 10.07 0.35
N THR A 200 13.85 9.24 -0.09
CA THR A 200 15.18 9.16 0.54
C THR A 200 15.94 10.48 0.45
N ASN A 201 15.83 11.19 -0.68
CA ASN A 201 16.58 12.41 -0.95
C ASN A 201 15.78 13.70 -0.73
N CYS A 202 14.45 13.68 -0.88
CA CYS A 202 13.64 14.89 -0.82
C CYS A 202 12.17 14.60 -0.48
N PRO A 203 11.42 15.61 -0.03
CA PRO A 203 9.97 15.55 -0.05
C PRO A 203 9.43 15.76 -1.48
N VAL A 204 8.36 15.05 -1.84
CA VAL A 204 7.63 15.29 -3.10
C VAL A 204 6.15 15.45 -2.79
N VAL A 205 5.53 16.47 -3.40
CA VAL A 205 4.10 16.75 -3.25
C VAL A 205 3.38 16.42 -4.55
N ILE A 206 2.33 15.61 -4.48
CA ILE A 206 1.46 15.28 -5.63
C ILE A 206 0.02 15.59 -5.27
N GLU A 207 -0.71 16.18 -6.22
CA GLU A 207 -2.16 16.35 -6.15
C GLU A 207 -2.78 15.39 -7.15
N ASN A 208 -3.68 14.54 -6.67
CA ASN A 208 -4.31 13.51 -7.47
C ASN A 208 -5.68 13.13 -6.85
N VAL A 209 -6.25 12.03 -7.31
CA VAL A 209 -7.43 11.38 -6.77
C VAL A 209 -7.06 10.04 -6.14
N ALA A 210 -7.75 9.67 -5.07
CA ALA A 210 -7.65 8.35 -4.43
C ALA A 210 -9.04 7.73 -4.30
N VAL A 211 -9.09 6.41 -4.26
CA VAL A 211 -10.33 5.66 -4.03
C VAL A 211 -10.40 5.27 -2.55
N ILE A 212 -11.49 5.64 -1.89
CA ILE A 212 -11.81 5.20 -0.53
C ILE A 212 -12.62 3.92 -0.62
N ILE A 213 -12.10 2.82 -0.07
CA ILE A 213 -12.81 1.53 -0.09
C ILE A 213 -13.03 0.96 1.32
N PRO A 214 -14.07 0.13 1.51
CA PRO A 214 -14.24 -0.63 2.74
C PRO A 214 -13.10 -1.60 2.98
N LYS A 215 -12.74 -1.81 4.25
CA LYS A 215 -11.71 -2.78 4.66
C LYS A 215 -11.91 -4.17 4.04
N ALA A 216 -13.15 -4.62 3.87
CA ALA A 216 -13.47 -5.93 3.28
C ALA A 216 -13.00 -6.08 1.81
N LYS A 217 -12.81 -4.97 1.09
CA LYS A 217 -12.31 -4.95 -0.30
C LYS A 217 -10.78 -4.83 -0.39
N MET A 218 -10.09 -4.63 0.74
CA MET A 218 -8.64 -4.55 0.75
C MET A 218 -7.97 -5.92 0.75
N PRO A 219 -6.81 -6.06 0.09
CA PRO A 219 -5.97 -7.23 0.24
C PRO A 219 -5.67 -7.50 1.70
N ASN A 220 -5.96 -8.73 2.13
CA ASN A 220 -5.81 -9.18 3.51
C ASN A 220 -6.57 -8.33 4.55
N GLU A 221 -7.60 -7.59 4.14
CA GLU A 221 -8.36 -6.67 5.01
C GLU A 221 -7.45 -5.68 5.74
N ARG A 222 -6.33 -5.30 5.11
CA ARG A 222 -5.40 -4.34 5.68
C ARG A 222 -6.09 -2.99 5.85
N VAL A 223 -5.87 -2.35 7.00
CA VAL A 223 -6.16 -0.92 7.19
C VAL A 223 -4.88 -0.15 6.86
N GLY A 224 -4.92 0.74 5.88
CA GLY A 224 -3.73 1.45 5.40
C GLY A 224 -3.95 2.17 4.08
N VAL A 225 -2.84 2.60 3.48
CA VAL A 225 -2.82 3.25 2.16
C VAL A 225 -1.96 2.41 1.23
N LEU A 226 -2.50 2.09 0.05
CA LEU A 226 -1.74 1.54 -1.08
C LEU A 226 -1.49 2.70 -2.05
N PHE A 227 -0.24 3.08 -2.21
CA PHE A 227 0.16 4.10 -3.17
C PHE A 227 0.33 3.42 -4.53
N GLY A 228 -0.56 3.70 -5.47
CA GLY A 228 -0.67 2.96 -6.72
C GLY A 228 -0.13 3.70 -7.94
N GLN A 229 -0.27 3.05 -9.10
CA GLN A 229 0.25 3.56 -10.37
C GLN A 229 -0.40 4.85 -10.84
N LEU A 230 -1.69 4.77 -11.19
CA LEU A 230 -2.36 5.78 -11.99
C LEU A 230 -2.35 7.15 -11.30
N SER A 231 -1.77 8.11 -12.01
CA SER A 231 -1.63 9.51 -11.60
C SER A 231 -0.81 9.72 -10.30
N CYS A 232 -0.11 8.69 -9.84
CA CYS A 232 0.75 8.71 -8.66
C CYS A 232 2.14 8.19 -9.04
N ILE A 233 2.40 6.87 -8.96
CA ILE A 233 3.72 6.30 -9.26
C ILE A 233 4.12 6.55 -10.72
N ASP A 234 3.17 6.50 -11.67
CA ASP A 234 3.42 6.76 -13.10
C ASP A 234 3.85 8.20 -13.41
N ARG A 235 3.71 9.12 -12.45
CA ARG A 235 4.13 10.52 -12.54
C ARG A 235 5.51 10.78 -11.94
N LEU A 236 6.20 9.75 -11.44
CA LEU A 236 7.46 9.91 -10.73
C LEU A 236 8.63 9.29 -11.54
N GLY A 237 9.67 10.09 -11.79
CA GLY A 237 10.98 9.60 -12.17
C GLY A 237 11.74 9.16 -10.92
N LEU A 238 11.88 7.85 -10.71
CA LEU A 238 12.45 7.29 -9.48
C LEU A 238 13.58 6.30 -9.76
N ARG A 239 14.52 6.25 -8.81
CA ARG A 239 15.51 5.19 -8.70
C ARG A 239 15.36 4.44 -7.39
N SER A 240 15.01 3.16 -7.51
CA SER A 240 14.86 2.23 -6.39
C SER A 240 16.16 1.46 -6.15
N ILE A 241 16.69 1.52 -4.93
CA ILE A 241 17.94 0.85 -4.53
C ILE A 241 17.66 -0.05 -3.32
N PRO A 242 17.46 -1.36 -3.53
CA PRO A 242 17.20 -2.29 -2.43
C PRO A 242 18.38 -2.36 -1.45
N ARG A 243 18.10 -2.65 -0.17
CA ARG A 243 19.10 -2.84 0.89
C ARG A 243 20.28 -3.72 0.48
N ARG A 244 20.02 -4.86 -0.16
CA ARG A 244 21.07 -5.79 -0.62
C ARG A 244 22.10 -5.12 -1.54
N MET A 245 21.66 -4.20 -2.40
CA MET A 245 22.56 -3.44 -3.28
C MET A 245 23.38 -2.42 -2.48
N LEU A 246 22.76 -1.78 -1.48
CA LEU A 246 23.46 -0.84 -0.59
C LEU A 246 24.57 -1.55 0.21
N LEU A 247 24.26 -2.73 0.77
CA LEU A 247 25.24 -3.56 1.47
C LEU A 247 26.40 -3.99 0.56
N ALA A 248 26.10 -4.41 -0.67
CA ALA A 248 27.12 -4.77 -1.66
C ALA A 248 28.04 -3.60 -2.04
N LYS A 249 27.55 -2.36 -1.91
CA LYS A 249 28.33 -1.12 -2.07
C LYS A 249 29.08 -0.69 -0.81
N GLY A 250 29.04 -1.47 0.28
CA GLY A 250 29.69 -1.15 1.55
C GLY A 250 28.92 -0.15 2.41
N VAL A 251 27.66 0.16 2.08
CA VAL A 251 26.81 1.04 2.91
C VAL A 251 26.22 0.23 4.06
N VAL A 252 26.40 0.70 5.29
CA VAL A 252 25.80 0.07 6.48
C VAL A 252 24.32 0.41 6.56
N VAL A 253 23.45 -0.61 6.45
CA VAL A 253 22.00 -0.45 6.49
C VAL A 253 21.38 -1.52 7.40
N SER A 254 20.61 -1.06 8.39
CA SER A 254 19.82 -1.90 9.30
C SER A 254 18.84 -2.79 8.53
N ASP A 255 18.52 -3.96 9.07
CA ASP A 255 17.53 -4.90 8.49
C ASP A 255 16.09 -4.39 8.60
N GLU A 256 15.85 -3.35 9.40
CA GLU A 256 14.55 -2.69 9.50
C GLU A 256 14.17 -1.87 8.26
N PHE A 257 15.13 -1.57 7.37
CA PHE A 257 14.89 -0.75 6.18
C PHE A 257 14.84 -1.58 4.90
N TRP A 258 13.93 -1.21 4.01
CA TRP A 258 13.82 -1.77 2.68
C TRP A 258 15.01 -1.41 1.78
N GLY A 259 15.48 -0.17 1.90
CA GLY A 259 16.49 0.43 1.01
C GLY A 259 16.21 1.92 0.78
N ASP A 260 16.61 2.40 -0.39
CA ASP A 260 16.41 3.79 -0.80
C ASP A 260 15.44 3.87 -1.99
N ILE A 261 14.59 4.89 -2.00
CA ILE A 261 13.89 5.35 -3.20
C ILE A 261 14.24 6.81 -3.38
N VAL A 262 14.99 7.10 -4.44
CA VAL A 262 15.43 8.44 -4.81
C VAL A 262 14.48 8.96 -5.87
N ALA A 263 13.89 10.13 -5.63
CA ALA A 263 13.10 10.84 -6.62
C ALA A 263 14.01 11.78 -7.41
N GLU A 264 13.93 11.71 -8.74
CA GLU A 264 14.79 12.44 -9.68
C GLU A 264 13.97 13.57 -10.34
N GLU A 265 12.73 13.29 -10.70
CA GLU A 265 11.78 14.26 -11.27
C GLU A 265 10.35 13.78 -11.06
N TYR A 266 9.37 14.67 -11.25
CA TYR A 266 7.96 14.29 -11.27
C TYR A 266 7.12 15.18 -12.18
N LEU A 267 5.97 14.66 -12.62
CA LEU A 267 4.96 15.44 -13.33
C LEU A 267 4.01 16.12 -12.34
N ASN A 268 3.99 17.45 -12.31
CA ASN A 268 3.00 18.21 -11.54
C ASN A 268 1.60 18.05 -12.14
N LEU A 269 0.53 18.54 -11.49
CA LEU A 269 -0.86 18.37 -11.97
C LEU A 269 -1.14 18.96 -13.37
N ASN A 270 -0.27 19.83 -13.90
CA ASN A 270 -0.35 20.37 -15.26
C ASN A 270 0.45 19.57 -16.30
N ASP A 271 0.94 18.38 -15.93
CA ASP A 271 1.81 17.53 -16.75
C ASP A 271 3.17 18.19 -17.09
N GLU A 272 3.61 19.14 -16.26
CA GLU A 272 4.94 19.74 -16.40
C GLU A 272 5.95 18.95 -15.56
N ILE A 273 7.14 18.72 -16.13
CA ILE A 273 8.25 18.07 -15.44
C ILE A 273 8.84 19.03 -14.42
N VAL A 274 8.95 18.56 -13.18
CA VAL A 274 9.63 19.25 -12.07
C VAL A 274 10.83 18.41 -11.66
N SER A 275 12.04 18.94 -11.90
CA SER A 275 13.29 18.33 -11.43
C SER A 275 13.53 18.61 -9.94
N LEU A 276 14.16 17.65 -9.25
CA LEU A 276 14.33 17.64 -7.79
C LEU A 276 15.80 17.83 -7.35
#